data_AF-X1RWD5-F1
#
_entry.id   AF-X1RWD5-F1
#
_cell.length_a   1.000
_cell.length_b   1.000
_cell.length_c   1.000
_cell.angle_alpha   90.00
_cell.angle_beta   90.00
_cell.angle_gamma   90.00
#
_symmetry.space_group_name_H-M   'P 1'
#
loop_
_entity.id
_entity.type
_entity.pdbx_description
1 polymer ?
#
loop_
_entity_poly.entity_id
_entity_poly.type
_entity_poly.pdbx_seq_one_letter_code
_entity_poly.pdbx_strand_id
1 'polypeptide(L)'
;MGYYIGGMKEEQLKESEGKKIIIATYAMASEGLDIKTLTTLIMASPKTDVCQSVGRILRTKHTNPLVIDIIDQHDIFVKQWQKRRKYYIKQKYNIISTDNSKYFENKW
;
A
#
# COMPACT_ATOMS: atom_id res chain seq x y z
N MET A 1 -16.82 -5.95 1.65
CA MET A 1 -15.79 -4.90 1.76
C MET A 1 -15.85 -4.30 3.15
N GLY A 2 -14.72 -3.87 3.71
CA GLY A 2 -14.61 -3.19 5.00
C GLY A 2 -14.01 -1.79 4.85
N TYR A 3 -14.16 -0.94 5.87
CA TYR A 3 -13.69 0.44 5.85
C TYR A 3 -12.87 0.75 7.11
N TYR A 4 -11.80 1.53 6.91
CA TYR A 4 -10.90 2.02 7.96
C TYR A 4 -10.70 3.52 7.76
N ILE A 5 -11.73 4.28 8.08
CA ILE A 5 -11.77 5.73 7.90
C ILE A 5 -12.03 6.42 9.25
N GLY A 6 -11.66 7.69 9.37
CA GLY A 6 -11.83 8.46 10.60
C GLY A 6 -13.31 8.60 10.99
N GLY A 7 -13.60 8.52 12.28
CA GLY A 7 -14.96 8.63 12.83
C GLY A 7 -15.74 7.32 12.94
N MET A 8 -15.14 6.18 12.56
CA MET A 8 -15.75 4.86 12.77
C MET A 8 -15.65 4.41 14.24
N LYS A 9 -16.68 3.69 14.71
CA LYS A 9 -16.66 3.04 16.02
C LYS A 9 -15.77 1.81 16.03
N GLU A 10 -15.24 1.45 17.19
CA GLU A 10 -14.35 0.29 17.34
C GLU A 10 -15.00 -1.03 16.88
N GLU A 11 -16.30 -1.21 17.13
CA GLU A 11 -17.05 -2.39 16.67
C GLU A 11 -17.05 -2.52 15.14
N GLN A 12 -17.16 -1.39 14.43
CA GLN A 12 -17.18 -1.36 12.96
C GLN A 12 -15.79 -1.62 12.37
N LEU A 13 -14.74 -1.19 13.07
CA LEU A 13 -13.36 -1.51 12.71
C LEU A 13 -13.13 -3.02 12.83
N LYS A 14 -13.48 -3.62 13.96
CA LYS A 14 -13.39 -5.09 14.16
C LYS A 14 -14.16 -5.88 13.12
N GLU A 15 -15.38 -5.45 12.76
CA GLU A 15 -16.13 -6.11 11.69
C GLU A 15 -15.42 -6.02 10.33
N SER A 16 -14.72 -4.91 10.09
CA SER A 16 -13.98 -4.66 8.85
C SER A 16 -12.72 -5.53 8.75
N GLU A 17 -12.08 -5.92 9.86
CA GLU A 17 -10.89 -6.81 9.87
C GLU A 17 -11.15 -8.18 9.26
N GLY A 18 -12.39 -8.69 9.41
CA GLY A 18 -12.81 -9.95 8.83
C GLY A 18 -13.06 -9.90 7.32
N LYS A 19 -13.02 -8.71 6.70
CA LYS A 19 -13.33 -8.55 5.27
C LYS A 19 -12.07 -8.76 4.43
N LYS A 20 -12.24 -9.42 3.27
CA LYS A 20 -11.15 -9.67 2.31
C LYS A 20 -10.54 -8.39 1.71
N ILE A 21 -11.34 -7.34 1.57
CA ILE A 21 -10.93 -6.05 1.01
C ILE A 21 -11.30 -4.97 2.02
N ILE A 22 -10.33 -4.15 2.36
CA ILE A 22 -10.46 -3.05 3.31
C ILE A 22 -10.00 -1.77 2.60
N ILE A 23 -10.83 -0.74 2.65
CA ILE A 23 -10.51 0.59 2.14
C ILE A 23 -10.17 1.47 3.34
N ALA A 24 -8.94 1.99 3.37
CA ALA A 24 -8.44 2.79 4.48
C ALA A 24 -7.87 4.13 4.00
N THR A 25 -7.87 5.13 4.88
CA THR A 25 -7.07 6.34 4.66
C THR A 25 -5.60 6.09 5.01
N TYR A 26 -4.68 6.89 4.46
CA TYR A 26 -3.26 6.79 4.80
C TYR A 26 -2.98 6.97 6.29
N ALA A 27 -3.72 7.85 6.97
CA ALA A 27 -3.59 8.06 8.41
C ALA A 27 -3.96 6.80 9.18
N MET A 28 -5.14 6.23 8.90
CA MET A 28 -5.61 5.00 9.55
C MET A 28 -4.70 3.80 9.25
N ALA A 29 -4.21 3.66 8.01
CA ALA A 29 -3.28 2.61 7.62
C ALA A 29 -1.90 2.74 8.32
N SER A 30 -1.49 3.95 8.67
CA SER A 30 -0.19 4.23 9.31
C SER A 30 -0.24 4.10 10.83
N GLU A 31 -1.36 4.43 11.46
CA GLU A 31 -1.51 4.43 12.92
C GLU A 31 -2.25 3.20 13.45
N GLY A 32 -3.35 2.80 12.81
CA GLY A 32 -4.38 1.92 13.39
C GLY A 32 -4.65 0.60 12.67
N LEU A 33 -3.78 0.17 11.75
CA LEU A 33 -3.96 -1.09 11.01
C LEU A 33 -2.97 -2.16 11.52
N ASP A 34 -3.40 -3.05 12.41
CA ASP A 34 -2.67 -4.27 12.83
C ASP A 34 -3.48 -5.53 12.49
N ILE A 35 -3.74 -5.70 11.19
CA ILE A 35 -4.51 -6.84 10.68
C ILE A 35 -3.53 -7.87 10.12
N LYS A 36 -3.22 -8.90 10.91
CA LYS A 36 -2.19 -9.92 10.60
C LYS A 36 -2.48 -10.71 9.32
N THR A 37 -3.72 -10.75 8.86
CA THR A 37 -4.15 -11.46 7.66
C THR A 37 -3.96 -10.65 6.37
N LEU A 38 -3.65 -9.35 6.46
CA LEU A 38 -3.42 -8.53 5.27
C LEU A 38 -2.04 -8.79 4.68
N THR A 39 -2.05 -9.26 3.43
CA THR A 39 -0.84 -9.57 2.66
C THR A 39 -0.56 -8.55 1.58
N THR A 40 -1.51 -7.66 1.25
CA THR A 40 -1.38 -6.78 0.08
C THR A 40 -1.82 -5.37 0.39
N LEU A 41 -0.95 -4.40 0.07
CA LEU A 41 -1.23 -2.97 0.10
C LEU A 41 -1.35 -2.44 -1.32
N ILE A 42 -2.44 -1.74 -1.62
CA ILE A 42 -2.58 -0.99 -2.86
C ILE A 42 -2.63 0.49 -2.51
N MET A 43 -1.65 1.25 -2.99
CA MET A 43 -1.61 2.70 -2.84
C MET A 43 -2.43 3.34 -3.97
N ALA A 44 -3.74 3.43 -3.74
CA ALA A 44 -4.69 3.88 -4.76
C ALA A 44 -4.64 5.39 -5.07
N SER A 45 -3.97 6.20 -4.24
CA SER A 45 -3.84 7.64 -4.45
C SER A 45 -2.41 8.13 -4.17
N PRO A 46 -1.93 9.16 -4.89
CA PRO A 46 -0.54 9.62 -4.75
C PRO A 46 -0.31 10.27 -3.39
N LYS A 47 0.64 9.71 -2.63
CA LYS A 47 1.13 10.28 -1.36
C LYS A 47 2.65 10.15 -1.31
N THR A 48 3.31 11.19 -0.81
CA THR A 48 4.77 11.21 -0.68
C THR A 48 5.24 10.33 0.48
N ASP A 49 4.57 10.43 1.63
CA ASP A 49 4.93 9.70 2.84
C ASP A 49 4.04 8.48 3.03
N VAL A 50 4.60 7.32 2.70
CA VAL A 50 3.94 6.01 2.77
C VAL A 50 4.76 4.99 3.55
N CYS A 51 5.90 5.41 4.10
CA CYS A 51 6.89 4.51 4.72
C CYS A 51 6.28 3.72 5.88
N GLN A 52 5.42 4.37 6.67
CA GLN A 52 4.77 3.75 7.81
C GLN A 52 3.77 2.68 7.38
N SER A 53 2.89 2.98 6.40
CA SER A 53 1.90 2.03 5.90
C SER A 53 2.56 0.83 5.21
N VAL A 54 3.57 1.08 4.37
CA VAL A 54 4.35 0.04 3.68
C VAL A 54 5.10 -0.84 4.69
N GLY A 55 5.80 -0.22 5.64
CA GLY A 55 6.57 -0.93 6.65
C GLY A 55 5.71 -1.75 7.62
N ARG A 56 4.43 -1.43 7.82
CA ARG A 56 3.51 -2.25 8.62
C ARG A 56 3.16 -3.56 7.90
N ILE A 57 2.80 -3.50 6.61
CA ILE A 57 2.39 -4.68 5.85
C ILE A 57 3.58 -5.61 5.54
N LEU A 58 4.77 -5.06 5.33
CA LEU A 58 5.97 -5.86 5.01
C LEU A 58 6.62 -6.58 6.21
N ARG A 59 6.12 -6.40 7.44
CA ARG A 59 6.68 -7.04 8.66
C ARG A 59 6.22 -8.49 8.90
N THR A 60 5.24 -8.98 8.14
CA THR A 60 4.62 -10.29 8.37
C THR A 60 5.50 -11.43 7.84
N LYS A 61 6.11 -12.21 8.74
CA LYS A 61 7.13 -13.25 8.43
C LYS A 61 6.61 -14.53 7.75
N HIS A 62 5.29 -14.77 7.77
CA HIS A 62 4.69 -16.02 7.29
C HIS A 62 3.85 -15.86 6.01
N THR A 63 3.96 -14.70 5.37
CA THR A 63 3.21 -14.36 4.16
C THR A 63 4.17 -13.76 3.14
N ASN A 64 3.77 -13.73 1.87
CA ASN A 64 4.46 -12.97 0.83
C ASN A 64 3.80 -11.59 0.71
N PRO A 65 4.24 -10.57 1.48
CA PRO A 65 3.59 -9.28 1.44
C PRO A 65 3.88 -8.58 0.10
N LEU A 66 2.84 -8.00 -0.49
CA LEU A 66 2.90 -7.31 -1.78
C LEU A 66 2.47 -5.85 -1.60
N VAL A 67 3.24 -4.93 -2.16
CA VAL A 67 2.87 -3.52 -2.24
C VAL A 67 2.75 -3.14 -3.70
N ILE A 68 1.59 -2.61 -4.08
CA ILE A 68 1.32 -2.09 -5.42
C ILE A 68 1.33 -0.56 -5.34
N ASP A 69 2.34 0.05 -5.95
CA ASP A 69 2.52 1.50 -6.06
C ASP A 69 2.12 1.96 -7.46
N ILE A 70 1.02 2.69 -7.57
CA ILE A 70 0.53 3.22 -8.85
C ILE A 70 1.18 4.60 -9.06
N ILE A 71 1.90 4.73 -10.17
CA ILE A 71 2.63 5.95 -10.52
C ILE A 71 1.95 6.62 -11.69
N ASP A 72 1.49 7.84 -11.47
CA ASP A 72 0.98 8.71 -12.51
C ASP A 72 2.16 9.46 -13.18
N GLN A 73 2.06 9.68 -14.50
CA GLN A 73 3.12 10.26 -15.32
C GLN A 73 3.30 11.77 -15.15
N HIS A 74 2.39 12.49 -14.49
CA HIS A 74 2.56 13.92 -14.23
C HIS A 74 3.80 14.16 -13.34
N ASP A 75 4.56 15.22 -13.66
CA ASP A 75 5.86 15.54 -13.05
C ASP A 75 5.87 15.52 -11.51
N ILE A 76 4.80 16.02 -10.88
CA ILE A 76 4.68 16.06 -9.42
C ILE A 76 4.67 14.65 -8.85
N PHE A 77 3.93 13.71 -9.46
CA PHE A 77 3.80 12.34 -8.99
C PHE A 77 5.04 11.50 -9.29
N VAL A 78 5.72 11.77 -10.41
CA VAL A 78 7.05 11.19 -10.69
C VAL A 78 8.07 11.59 -9.63
N LYS A 79 8.10 12.87 -9.22
CA LYS A 79 8.98 13.34 -8.13
C LYS A 79 8.65 12.69 -6.78
N GLN A 80 7.36 12.45 -6.49
CA GLN A 80 6.95 11.70 -5.30
C GLN A 80 7.40 10.24 -5.36
N TRP A 81 7.24 9.58 -6.50
CA TRP A 81 7.73 8.22 -6.73
C TRP A 81 9.24 8.13 -6.50
N GLN A 82 10.03 9.08 -7.00
CA GLN A 82 11.48 9.08 -6.78
C GLN A 82 11.85 9.08 -5.28
N LYS A 83 11.07 9.77 -4.43
CA LYS A 83 11.26 9.73 -2.97
C LYS A 83 10.92 8.35 -2.40
N ARG A 84 9.79 7.75 -2.81
CA ARG A 84 9.37 6.40 -2.38
C ARG A 84 10.36 5.32 -2.82
N ARG A 85 10.83 5.37 -4.07
CA ARG A 85 11.85 4.46 -4.62
C ARG A 85 13.14 4.48 -3.81
N LYS A 86 13.63 5.66 -3.41
CA LYS A 86 14.83 5.77 -2.54
C LYS A 86 14.63 5.05 -1.21
N TYR A 87 13.44 5.15 -0.61
CA TYR A 87 13.10 4.42 0.61
C TYR A 87 13.08 2.91 0.38
N TYR A 88 12.44 2.41 -0.69
CA TYR A 88 12.39 0.98 -1.00
C TYR A 88 13.77 0.37 -1.22
N ILE A 89 14.65 1.08 -1.95
CA ILE A 89 16.05 0.67 -2.13
C ILE A 89 16.78 0.63 -0.77
N LYS A 90 16.60 1.65 0.08
CA LYS A 90 17.22 1.70 1.41
C LYS A 90 16.78 0.53 2.30
N GLN A 91 15.52 0.10 2.21
CA GLN A 91 14.99 -1.05 2.93
C GLN A 91 15.33 -2.40 2.27
N LYS A 92 16.01 -2.40 1.11
CA LYS A 92 16.38 -3.59 0.34
C LYS A 92 15.16 -4.42 -0.12
N TYR A 93 14.05 -3.76 -0.42
CA TYR A 93 12.88 -4.44 -0.99
C TYR A 93 13.13 -4.81 -2.46
N ASN A 94 12.53 -5.91 -2.90
CA ASN A 94 12.49 -6.27 -4.32
C ASN A 94 11.49 -5.36 -5.05
N ILE A 95 11.96 -4.61 -6.05
CA ILE A 95 11.13 -3.66 -6.80
C ILE A 95 10.97 -4.21 -8.22
N ILE A 96 9.74 -4.53 -8.59
CA ILE A 96 9.35 -4.90 -9.94
C ILE A 96 8.53 -3.75 -10.50
N SER A 97 8.83 -3.32 -11.73
CA SER A 97 8.15 -2.21 -12.39
C SER A 97 7.68 -2.61 -13.77
N THR A 98 6.43 -2.33 -14.08
CA THR A 98 5.84 -2.48 -15.42
C THR A 98 5.10 -1.20 -15.80
N ASP A 99 4.70 -1.10 -17.05
CA ASP A 99 3.89 -0.01 -17.61
C ASP A 99 2.75 -0.60 -18.45
N ASN A 100 1.83 0.25 -18.88
CA ASN A 100 0.66 -0.19 -19.65
C ASN A 100 1.08 -0.89 -20.95
N SER A 101 2.11 -0.39 -21.64
CA SER A 101 2.58 -0.96 -22.90
C SER A 101 3.07 -2.39 -22.71
N LYS A 102 3.95 -2.63 -21.72
CA LYS A 102 4.45 -3.96 -21.38
C LYS A 102 3.37 -4.91 -20.88
N TYR A 103 2.41 -4.39 -20.13
CA TYR A 103 1.25 -5.17 -19.69
C TYR A 103 0.43 -5.67 -20.88
N PHE A 104 0.09 -4.79 -21.83
CA PHE A 104 -0.66 -5.18 -23.03
C PHE A 104 0.11 -6.14 -23.95
N GLU A 105 1.44 -6.09 -23.91
CA GLU A 105 2.31 -7.03 -24.64
C GLU A 105 2.56 -8.36 -23.90
N ASN A 106 1.96 -8.59 -22.72
CA ASN A 106 2.24 -9.74 -21.84
C ASN A 106 3.74 -9.88 -21.45
N LYS A 107 4.45 -8.75 -21.31
CA LYS A 107 5.86 -8.65 -20.91
C LYS A 107 6.01 -7.97 -19.55
N TRP A 108 5.15 -8.32 -18.60
CA TRP A 108 5.07 -7.69 -17.27
C TRP A 108 5.65 -8.56 -16.15
#